data_AF-A0A1F6RXA1-F1
#
_entry.id   AF-A0A1F6RXA1-F1
#
_cell.length_a   1.000
_cell.length_b   1.000
_cell.length_c   1.000
_cell.angle_alpha   90.00
_cell.angle_beta   90.00
_cell.angle_gamma   90.00
#
_symmetry.space_group_name_H-M   'P 1'
#
loop_
_entity.id
_entity.type
_entity.pdbx_description
1 polymer ?
#
loop_
_entity_poly.entity_id
_entity_poly.type
_entity_poly.pdbx_seq_one_letter_code
_entity_poly.pdbx_strand_id
1 'polypeptide(L)'
;MTADNQSTQVITSDSSKKLVKFLEDIGLHKKDFAEMIGVTLSYVYSLIDSNIAFSTRTTTLERIAVVMGINPDEFPEYKASEEPKLIDPGVQFLKEKQGQLGLSNVQLLKRFPRQRRVEIVDLWRGAEPLPLDWNYLSSIANVLEIPAKDVYPYWQSRMQQYLICGGIDIIANGGLINSMFEGARSYLKI
;
A
#
# COMPACT_ATOMS: atom_id res chain seq x y z
N MET A 1 -17.61 53.78 13.89
CA MET A 1 -18.01 52.65 13.03
C MET A 1 -16.77 51.83 12.78
N THR A 2 -16.51 50.87 13.66
CA THR A 2 -15.36 49.97 13.61
C THR A 2 -15.76 48.76 12.77
N ALA A 3 -14.95 48.46 11.75
CA ALA A 3 -15.14 47.31 10.89
C ALA A 3 -15.05 46.02 11.71
N ASP A 4 -16.12 45.22 11.66
CA ASP A 4 -16.13 43.87 12.22
C ASP A 4 -15.06 43.03 11.52
N ASN A 5 -14.10 42.57 12.33
CA ASN A 5 -13.21 41.48 11.99
C ASN A 5 -14.07 40.25 11.69
N GLN A 6 -14.30 39.96 10.41
CA GLN A 6 -14.77 38.64 9.98
C GLN A 6 -13.66 37.64 10.33
N SER A 7 -13.79 37.02 11.50
CA SER A 7 -13.07 35.80 11.82
C SER A 7 -13.45 34.78 10.75
N THR A 8 -12.57 34.55 9.78
CA THR A 8 -12.65 33.42 8.86
C THR A 8 -12.48 32.17 9.72
N GLN A 9 -13.57 31.67 10.30
CA GLN A 9 -13.57 30.35 10.89
C GLN A 9 -13.35 29.37 9.74
N VAL A 10 -12.09 29.01 9.54
CA VAL A 10 -11.68 27.92 8.67
C VAL A 10 -12.43 26.69 9.18
N ILE A 11 -13.45 26.25 8.46
CA ILE A 11 -14.16 25.01 8.77
C ILE A 11 -13.17 23.89 8.45
N THR A 12 -12.30 23.59 9.41
CA THR A 12 -11.38 22.46 9.31
C THR A 12 -12.19 21.17 9.37
N SER A 13 -12.20 20.41 8.27
CA SER A 13 -12.84 19.08 8.26
C SER A 13 -12.16 18.17 9.29
N ASP A 14 -12.89 17.22 9.86
CA ASP A 14 -12.31 16.31 10.86
C ASP A 14 -11.21 15.42 10.25
N SER A 15 -11.34 15.08 8.96
CA SER A 15 -10.30 14.40 8.18
C SER A 15 -9.03 15.24 8.03
N SER A 16 -9.15 16.54 7.79
CA SER A 16 -8.00 17.47 7.75
C SER A 16 -7.29 17.52 9.10
N LYS A 17 -8.04 17.68 10.20
CA LYS A 17 -7.46 17.68 11.57
C LYS A 17 -6.74 16.37 11.88
N LYS A 18 -7.35 15.24 11.51
CA LYS A 18 -6.78 13.90 11.68
C LYS A 18 -5.45 13.77 10.93
N LEU A 19 -5.41 14.22 9.67
CA LEU A 19 -4.18 14.20 8.87
C LEU A 19 -3.08 15.10 9.46
N VAL A 20 -3.44 16.32 9.88
CA VAL A 20 -2.48 17.25 10.50
C VAL A 20 -1.86 16.65 11.74
N LYS A 21 -2.71 16.17 12.66
CA LYS A 21 -2.26 15.53 13.90
C LYS A 21 -1.33 14.35 13.61
N PHE A 22 -1.71 13.48 12.67
CA PHE A 22 -0.86 12.37 12.27
C PHE A 22 0.53 12.84 11.81
N LEU A 23 0.60 13.81 10.90
CA LEU A 23 1.87 14.31 10.36
C LEU A 23 2.76 14.93 11.44
N GLU A 24 2.17 15.62 12.41
CA GLU A 24 2.87 16.21 13.56
C GLU A 24 3.39 15.14 14.52
N ASP A 25 2.54 14.19 14.93
CA ASP A 25 2.86 13.13 15.89
C ASP A 25 4.06 12.29 15.43
N ILE A 26 4.17 12.03 14.13
CA ILE A 26 5.26 11.22 13.56
C ILE A 26 6.42 12.04 12.97
N GLY A 27 6.31 13.37 12.95
CA GLY A 27 7.28 14.27 12.32
C GLY A 27 7.50 14.01 10.81
N LEU A 28 6.44 13.69 10.05
CA LEU A 28 6.56 13.38 8.62
C LEU A 28 6.45 14.64 7.76
N HIS A 29 7.46 14.87 6.94
CA HIS A 29 7.47 16.01 6.02
C HIS A 29 6.39 15.85 4.94
N LYS A 30 5.63 16.92 4.69
CA LYS A 30 4.50 16.94 3.73
C LYS A 30 4.89 16.47 2.32
N LYS A 31 6.12 16.77 1.88
CA LYS A 31 6.67 16.27 0.61
C LYS A 31 6.83 14.74 0.58
N ASP A 32 7.39 14.15 1.63
CA ASP A 32 7.53 12.69 1.69
C ASP A 32 6.15 12.02 1.77
N PHE A 33 5.20 12.62 2.49
CA PHE A 33 3.81 12.15 2.53
C PHE A 33 3.16 12.21 1.13
N ALA A 34 3.30 13.33 0.42
CA ALA A 34 2.77 13.49 -0.94
C ALA A 34 3.29 12.41 -1.90
N GLU A 35 4.59 12.12 -1.84
CA GLU A 35 5.23 11.06 -2.63
C GLU A 35 4.68 9.67 -2.26
N MET A 36 4.46 9.38 -0.97
CA MET A 36 3.92 8.10 -0.52
C MET A 36 2.50 7.83 -1.03
N ILE A 37 1.65 8.86 -1.10
CA ILE A 37 0.26 8.71 -1.59
C ILE A 37 0.12 8.99 -3.10
N GLY A 38 1.21 9.37 -3.77
CA GLY A 38 1.24 9.62 -5.21
C GLY A 38 0.47 10.86 -5.65
N VAL A 39 0.54 11.96 -4.89
CA VAL A 39 -0.11 13.25 -5.21
C VAL A 39 0.91 14.40 -5.17
N THR A 40 0.49 15.59 -5.62
CA THR A 40 1.35 16.77 -5.57
C THR A 40 1.48 17.32 -4.15
N LEU A 41 2.63 17.94 -3.86
CA LEU A 41 2.82 18.64 -2.59
C LEU A 41 1.77 19.76 -2.38
N SER A 42 1.41 20.47 -3.44
CA SER A 42 0.35 21.49 -3.38
C SER A 42 -0.98 20.92 -2.91
N TYR A 43 -1.34 19.71 -3.36
CA TYR A 43 -2.56 19.05 -2.94
C TYR A 43 -2.53 18.70 -1.44
N VAL A 44 -1.39 18.26 -0.91
CA VAL A 44 -1.23 18.01 0.53
C VAL A 44 -1.42 19.30 1.36
N TYR A 45 -0.89 20.43 0.91
CA TYR A 45 -1.16 21.72 1.55
C TYR A 45 -2.66 22.04 1.52
N SER A 46 -3.34 21.85 0.39
CA SER A 46 -4.78 22.09 0.30
C SER A 46 -5.59 21.20 1.26
N LEU A 47 -5.21 19.93 1.44
CA LEU A 47 -5.87 19.02 2.40
C LEU A 47 -5.72 19.48 3.86
N ILE A 48 -4.60 20.12 4.19
CA ILE A 48 -4.26 20.57 5.54
C ILE A 48 -4.90 21.93 5.83
N ASP A 49 -4.76 22.87 4.91
CA ASP A 49 -5.20 24.26 5.08
C ASP A 49 -6.73 24.41 5.03
N SER A 50 -7.46 23.32 4.78
CA SER A 50 -8.93 23.24 4.80
C SER A 50 -9.65 24.25 3.89
N ASN A 51 -8.92 24.85 2.94
CA ASN A 51 -9.45 25.73 1.90
C ASN A 51 -10.19 24.96 0.80
N ILE A 52 -10.11 23.62 0.81
CA ILE A 52 -10.87 22.74 -0.08
C ILE A 52 -11.52 21.63 0.74
N ALA A 53 -12.59 21.05 0.20
CA ALA A 53 -13.12 19.81 0.72
C ALA A 53 -12.04 18.71 0.69
N PHE A 54 -12.02 17.85 1.71
CA PHE A 54 -11.13 16.70 1.75
C PHE A 54 -11.43 15.75 0.57
N SER A 55 -10.47 14.89 0.22
CA SER A 55 -10.62 14.01 -0.95
C SER A 55 -11.86 13.14 -0.83
N THR A 56 -12.65 13.07 -1.90
CA THR A 56 -13.73 12.08 -2.06
C THR A 56 -13.31 10.92 -2.97
N ARG A 57 -12.07 10.92 -3.47
CA ARG A 57 -11.55 9.86 -4.33
C ARG A 57 -11.13 8.68 -3.46
N THR A 58 -11.83 7.56 -3.61
CA THR A 58 -11.58 6.29 -2.90
C THR A 58 -10.10 5.92 -2.89
N THR A 59 -9.43 5.94 -4.05
CA THR A 59 -8.00 5.59 -4.15
C THR A 59 -7.10 6.49 -3.32
N THR A 60 -7.39 7.79 -3.27
CA THR A 60 -6.60 8.76 -2.50
C THR A 60 -6.79 8.54 -1.01
N LEU A 61 -8.04 8.35 -0.57
CA LEU A 61 -8.37 8.06 0.83
C LEU A 61 -7.73 6.74 1.30
N GLU A 62 -7.77 5.68 0.48
CA GLU A 62 -7.14 4.40 0.82
C GLU A 62 -5.63 4.50 0.93
N ARG A 63 -4.98 5.25 0.02
CA ARG A 63 -3.54 5.48 0.11
C ARG A 63 -3.18 6.27 1.37
N ILE A 64 -3.94 7.32 1.69
CA ILE A 64 -3.79 8.08 2.94
C ILE A 64 -3.97 7.15 4.14
N ALA A 65 -5.05 6.35 4.17
CA ALA A 65 -5.34 5.41 5.23
C ALA A 65 -4.21 4.41 5.46
N VAL A 66 -3.65 3.85 4.38
CA VAL A 66 -2.49 2.96 4.45
C VAL A 66 -1.27 3.69 5.00
N VAL A 67 -0.92 4.88 4.52
CA VAL A 67 0.24 5.60 5.07
C VAL A 67 0.04 5.90 6.56
N MET A 68 -1.20 6.22 6.95
CA MET A 68 -1.58 6.49 8.35
C MET A 68 -1.70 5.25 9.23
N GLY A 69 -1.82 4.06 8.64
CA GLY A 69 -2.03 2.82 9.38
C GLY A 69 -3.43 2.69 9.99
N ILE A 70 -4.45 3.27 9.35
CA ILE A 70 -5.84 3.28 9.82
C ILE A 70 -6.77 2.63 8.79
N ASN A 71 -8.03 2.35 9.18
CA ASN A 71 -9.03 1.88 8.23
C ASN A 71 -9.55 3.07 7.38
N PRO A 72 -9.66 2.96 6.04
CA PRO A 72 -10.28 4.00 5.21
C PRO A 72 -11.71 4.40 5.66
N ASP A 73 -12.47 3.50 6.29
CA ASP A 73 -13.81 3.80 6.85
C ASP A 73 -13.78 4.87 7.95
N GLU A 74 -12.60 5.17 8.49
CA GLU A 74 -12.44 6.25 9.46
C GLU A 74 -12.45 7.65 8.84
N PHE A 75 -12.51 7.75 7.50
CA PHE A 75 -12.75 8.99 6.79
C PHE A 75 -14.24 9.12 6.46
N PRO A 76 -14.94 10.18 6.93
CA PRO A 76 -16.34 10.43 6.58
C PRO A 76 -16.61 10.53 5.08
N GLU A 77 -15.60 10.93 4.31
CA GLU A 77 -15.68 11.04 2.85
C GLU A 77 -15.53 9.69 2.14
N TYR A 78 -15.07 8.65 2.84
CA TYR A 78 -14.85 7.33 2.24
C TYR A 78 -16.16 6.66 1.90
N LYS A 79 -16.20 6.13 0.67
CA LYS A 79 -17.29 5.28 0.19
C LYS A 79 -16.68 3.94 -0.18
N ALA A 80 -17.03 2.93 0.62
CA ALA A 80 -16.60 1.56 0.36
C ALA A 80 -17.08 1.11 -1.02
N SER A 81 -16.23 0.35 -1.71
CA SER A 81 -16.63 -0.37 -2.91
C SER A 81 -17.69 -1.40 -2.55
N GLU A 82 -18.74 -1.51 -3.37
CA GLU A 82 -19.75 -2.57 -3.23
C GLU A 82 -19.14 -3.95 -3.55
N GLU A 83 -18.13 -4.00 -4.42
CA GLU A 83 -17.41 -5.22 -4.73
C GLU A 83 -16.40 -5.57 -3.63
N PRO A 84 -16.45 -6.79 -3.08
CA PRO A 84 -15.48 -7.26 -2.10
C PRO A 84 -14.10 -7.34 -2.74
N LYS A 85 -13.10 -6.77 -2.07
CA LYS A 85 -11.70 -6.88 -2.51
C LYS A 85 -11.22 -8.31 -2.33
N LEU A 86 -10.65 -8.89 -3.39
CA LEU A 86 -9.95 -10.17 -3.28
C LEU A 86 -8.73 -10.00 -2.37
N ILE A 87 -8.67 -10.75 -1.27
CA ILE A 87 -7.52 -10.73 -0.37
C ILE A 87 -6.47 -11.69 -0.92
N ASP A 88 -5.32 -11.16 -1.33
CA ASP A 88 -4.17 -11.95 -1.73
C ASP A 88 -3.47 -12.54 -0.48
N PRO A 89 -3.41 -13.88 -0.32
CA PRO A 89 -2.79 -14.50 0.85
C PRO A 89 -1.31 -14.17 1.02
N GLY A 90 -0.58 -13.96 -0.08
CA GLY A 90 0.82 -13.56 -0.04
C GLY A 90 0.99 -12.15 0.50
N VAL A 91 0.15 -11.20 0.05
CA VAL A 91 0.15 -9.83 0.60
C VAL A 91 -0.22 -9.83 2.08
N GLN A 92 -1.19 -10.66 2.48
CA GLN A 92 -1.56 -10.81 3.88
C GLN A 92 -0.39 -11.33 4.72
N PHE A 93 0.34 -12.34 4.23
CA PHE A 93 1.56 -12.83 4.87
C PHE A 93 2.63 -11.74 5.04
N LEU A 94 2.84 -10.88 4.03
CA LEU A 94 3.79 -9.75 4.14
C LEU A 94 3.36 -8.76 5.24
N LYS A 95 2.06 -8.45 5.34
CA LYS A 95 1.52 -7.56 6.37
C LYS A 95 1.67 -8.15 7.77
N GLU A 96 1.43 -9.45 7.93
CA GLU A 96 1.65 -10.15 9.19
C GLU A 96 3.12 -10.09 9.62
N LYS A 97 4.06 -10.27 8.69
CA LYS A 97 5.50 -10.15 8.95
C LYS A 97 5.90 -8.74 9.33
N GLN A 98 5.35 -7.72 8.68
CA GLN A 98 5.53 -6.34 9.11
C GLN A 98 5.06 -6.12 10.55
N GLY A 99 3.89 -6.64 10.91
CA GLY A 99 3.34 -6.56 12.26
C GLY A 99 4.22 -7.26 13.30
N GLN A 100 4.76 -8.44 12.98
CA GLN A 100 5.72 -9.16 13.83
C GLN A 100 7.01 -8.37 14.08
N LEU A 101 7.46 -7.58 13.10
CA LEU A 101 8.60 -6.68 13.26
C LEU A 101 8.27 -5.37 13.99
N GLY A 102 6.99 -5.11 14.30
CA GLY A 102 6.55 -3.88 14.95
C GLY A 102 6.75 -2.62 14.09
N LEU A 103 6.82 -2.76 12.76
CA LEU A 103 7.04 -1.62 11.86
C LEU A 103 5.72 -0.92 11.55
N SER A 104 5.69 0.39 11.72
CA SER A 104 4.60 1.21 11.18
C SER A 104 4.67 1.28 9.65
N ASN A 105 3.55 1.61 9.01
CA ASN A 105 3.50 1.73 7.54
C ASN A 105 4.48 2.80 7.03
N VAL A 106 4.64 3.92 7.75
CA VAL A 106 5.63 4.95 7.40
C VAL A 106 7.06 4.43 7.52
N GLN A 107 7.39 3.68 8.58
CA GLN A 107 8.71 3.09 8.75
C GLN A 107 9.02 2.10 7.64
N LEU A 108 8.06 1.24 7.28
CA LEU A 108 8.16 0.33 6.15
C LEU A 108 8.43 1.09 4.85
N LEU A 109 7.58 2.08 4.51
CA LEU A 109 7.69 2.84 3.26
C LEU A 109 9.02 3.59 3.15
N LYS A 110 9.57 4.08 4.26
CA LYS A 110 10.87 4.75 4.28
C LYS A 110 12.05 3.82 3.97
N ARG A 111 11.89 2.48 4.08
CA ARG A 111 12.91 1.50 3.67
C ARG A 111 13.01 1.34 2.15
N PHE A 112 12.05 1.89 1.38
CA PHE A 112 12.06 1.87 -0.07
C PHE A 112 12.48 3.21 -0.69
N PRO A 113 13.07 3.20 -1.90
CA PRO A 113 13.31 4.40 -2.68
C PRO A 113 12.03 5.20 -2.89
N ARG A 114 12.13 6.54 -2.88
CA ARG A 114 10.98 7.45 -2.98
C ARG A 114 10.04 7.12 -4.14
N GLN A 115 10.57 6.80 -5.32
CA GLN A 115 9.76 6.52 -6.51
C GLN A 115 8.87 5.28 -6.37
N ARG A 116 9.23 4.33 -5.49
CA ARG A 116 8.53 3.05 -5.34
C ARG A 116 7.51 3.04 -4.20
N ARG A 117 7.50 4.07 -3.36
CA ARG A 117 6.67 4.06 -2.14
C ARG A 117 5.18 3.94 -2.47
N VAL A 118 4.71 4.61 -3.51
CA VAL A 118 3.32 4.52 -3.94
C VAL A 118 2.94 3.11 -4.41
N GLU A 119 3.86 2.39 -5.08
CA GLU A 119 3.66 0.99 -5.49
C GLU A 119 3.47 0.09 -4.26
N ILE A 120 4.29 0.29 -3.22
CA ILE A 120 4.16 -0.43 -1.95
C ILE A 120 2.83 -0.10 -1.26
N VAL A 121 2.40 1.17 -1.28
CA VAL A 121 1.09 1.57 -0.76
C VAL A 121 -0.05 0.90 -1.53
N ASP A 122 0.04 0.82 -2.86
CA ASP A 122 -0.97 0.18 -3.71
C ASP A 122 -1.06 -1.34 -3.46
N LEU A 123 0.08 -1.99 -3.23
CA LEU A 123 0.14 -3.38 -2.75
C LEU A 123 -0.50 -3.51 -1.36
N TRP A 124 -0.17 -2.62 -0.42
CA TRP A 124 -0.70 -2.68 0.95
C TRP A 124 -2.19 -2.38 1.06
N ARG A 125 -2.76 -1.54 0.20
CA ARG A 125 -4.23 -1.32 0.18
C ARG A 125 -4.99 -2.45 -0.53
N GLY A 126 -4.29 -3.45 -1.06
CA GLY A 126 -4.87 -4.59 -1.77
C GLY A 126 -5.38 -4.22 -3.16
N ALA A 127 -4.83 -3.19 -3.80
CA ALA A 127 -5.15 -2.85 -5.17
C ALA A 127 -4.32 -3.62 -6.19
N GLU A 128 -3.14 -4.07 -5.76
CA GLU A 128 -2.30 -4.98 -6.52
C GLU A 128 -2.15 -6.30 -5.76
N PRO A 129 -2.14 -7.44 -6.47
CA PRO A 129 -1.82 -8.73 -5.86
C PRO A 129 -0.31 -8.84 -5.61
N LEU A 130 0.11 -9.98 -5.05
CA LEU A 130 1.54 -10.26 -4.87
C LEU A 130 2.29 -10.14 -6.22
N PRO A 131 3.45 -9.46 -6.24
CA PRO A 131 4.22 -9.28 -7.48
C PRO A 131 4.65 -10.60 -8.12
N LEU A 132 4.50 -10.71 -9.44
CA LEU A 132 5.01 -11.82 -10.24
C LEU A 132 6.52 -11.71 -10.49
N ASP A 133 7.06 -10.50 -10.54
CA ASP A 133 8.51 -10.29 -10.63
C ASP A 133 9.17 -10.67 -9.30
N TRP A 134 9.94 -11.75 -9.34
CA TRP A 134 10.65 -12.28 -8.18
C TRP A 134 11.66 -11.29 -7.59
N ASN A 135 12.34 -10.49 -8.41
CA ASN A 135 13.33 -9.53 -7.91
C ASN A 135 12.64 -8.42 -7.13
N TYR A 136 11.49 -7.96 -7.62
CA TYR A 136 10.67 -7.00 -6.89
C TYR A 136 10.15 -7.60 -5.59
N LEU A 137 9.51 -8.77 -5.64
CA LEU A 137 9.00 -9.43 -4.43
C LEU A 137 10.11 -9.69 -3.40
N SER A 138 11.27 -10.15 -3.85
CA SER A 138 12.44 -10.38 -3.00
C SER A 138 12.92 -9.10 -2.32
N SER A 139 12.87 -7.95 -3.01
CA SER A 139 13.21 -6.66 -2.38
C SER A 139 12.28 -6.31 -1.21
N ILE A 140 10.99 -6.64 -1.32
CA ILE A 140 10.00 -6.45 -0.25
C ILE A 140 10.25 -7.45 0.88
N ALA A 141 10.46 -8.73 0.54
CA ALA A 141 10.78 -9.79 1.50
C ALA A 141 12.03 -9.47 2.32
N ASN A 142 13.10 -8.98 1.67
CA ASN A 142 14.34 -8.58 2.33
C ASN A 142 14.13 -7.42 3.32
N VAL A 143 13.32 -6.43 2.95
CA VAL A 143 12.96 -5.31 3.84
C VAL A 143 12.21 -5.79 5.09
N LEU A 144 11.47 -6.88 4.96
CA LEU A 144 10.71 -7.54 6.03
C LEU A 144 11.46 -8.72 6.66
N GLU A 145 12.76 -8.89 6.36
CA GLU A 145 13.59 -9.96 6.92
C GLU A 145 13.02 -11.38 6.70
N ILE A 146 12.30 -11.56 5.58
CA ILE A 146 11.66 -12.83 5.21
C ILE A 146 12.63 -13.66 4.36
N PRO A 147 12.97 -14.89 4.77
CA PRO A 147 13.74 -15.80 3.93
C PRO A 147 13.03 -16.11 2.61
N ALA A 148 13.80 -16.21 1.52
CA ALA A 148 13.29 -16.52 0.19
C ALA A 148 12.41 -17.79 0.15
N LYS A 149 12.80 -18.84 0.90
CA LYS A 149 12.05 -20.10 1.03
C LYS A 149 10.64 -19.92 1.61
N ASP A 150 10.40 -18.88 2.40
CA ASP A 150 9.13 -18.65 3.09
C ASP A 150 8.17 -17.82 2.22
N VAL A 151 8.70 -16.93 1.36
CA VAL A 151 7.88 -16.17 0.40
C VAL A 151 7.64 -16.93 -0.91
N TYR A 152 8.52 -17.88 -1.26
CA TYR A 152 8.45 -18.63 -2.50
C TYR A 152 7.12 -19.38 -2.74
N PRO A 153 6.50 -20.07 -1.75
CA PRO A 153 5.24 -20.77 -1.98
C PRO A 153 4.11 -19.83 -2.43
N TYR A 154 4.07 -18.60 -1.89
CA TYR A 154 3.09 -17.60 -2.28
C TYR A 154 3.33 -17.10 -3.71
N TRP A 155 4.58 -16.85 -4.08
CA TRP A 155 4.96 -16.50 -5.43
C TRP A 155 4.63 -17.62 -6.43
N GLN A 156 4.97 -18.87 -6.09
CA GLN A 156 4.68 -20.04 -6.92
C GLN A 156 3.17 -20.17 -7.17
N SER A 157 2.35 -20.06 -6.11
CA SER A 157 0.89 -20.10 -6.23
C SER A 157 0.36 -18.98 -7.13
N ARG A 158 0.86 -17.76 -6.94
CA ARG A 158 0.48 -16.59 -7.74
C ARG A 158 0.85 -16.74 -9.22
N MET A 159 2.02 -17.32 -9.51
CA MET A 159 2.48 -17.64 -10.86
C MET A 159 1.62 -18.74 -11.49
N GLN A 160 1.30 -19.80 -10.75
CA GLN A 160 0.39 -20.86 -11.22
C GLN A 160 -0.98 -20.28 -11.58
N GLN A 161 -1.56 -19.44 -10.72
CA GLN A 161 -2.83 -18.76 -11.01
C GLN A 161 -2.74 -17.90 -12.27
N TYR A 162 -1.65 -17.17 -12.46
CA TYR A 162 -1.43 -16.39 -13.68
C TYR A 162 -1.44 -17.27 -14.94
N LEU A 163 -0.75 -18.41 -14.90
CA LEU A 163 -0.72 -19.36 -16.01
C LEU A 163 -2.09 -20.00 -16.29
N ILE A 164 -2.84 -20.36 -15.23
CA ILE A 164 -4.21 -20.88 -15.35
C ILE A 164 -5.12 -19.85 -16.02
N CYS A 165 -5.09 -18.60 -15.55
CA CYS A 165 -5.85 -17.49 -16.16
C CYS A 165 -5.42 -17.24 -17.62
N GLY A 166 -4.17 -17.53 -17.96
CA GLY A 166 -3.64 -17.50 -19.33
C GLY A 166 -4.05 -18.69 -20.20
N GLY A 167 -4.81 -19.65 -19.67
CA GLY A 167 -5.31 -20.82 -20.40
C GLY A 167 -4.40 -22.05 -20.36
N ILE A 168 -3.37 -22.08 -19.51
CA ILE A 168 -2.56 -23.29 -19.32
C ILE A 168 -3.34 -24.32 -18.51
N ASP A 169 -3.56 -25.49 -19.09
CA ASP A 169 -4.03 -26.67 -18.36
C ASP A 169 -2.89 -27.22 -17.50
N ILE A 170 -2.97 -26.94 -16.20
CA ILE A 170 -1.93 -27.34 -15.24
C ILE A 170 -1.85 -28.85 -15.02
N ILE A 171 -2.91 -29.60 -15.32
CA ILE A 171 -2.96 -31.05 -15.20
C ILE A 171 -2.23 -31.65 -16.39
N ALA A 172 -2.62 -31.27 -17.61
CA ALA A 172 -1.98 -31.74 -18.83
C ALA A 172 -0.50 -31.33 -18.92
N ASN A 173 -0.15 -30.15 -18.38
CA ASN A 173 1.22 -29.61 -18.41
C ASN A 173 1.99 -29.80 -17.09
N GLY A 174 1.55 -30.70 -16.20
CA GLY A 174 2.13 -30.84 -14.86
C GLY A 174 3.65 -31.05 -14.84
N GLY A 175 4.18 -31.86 -15.76
CA GLY A 175 5.63 -32.09 -15.86
C GLY A 175 6.43 -30.83 -16.22
N LEU A 176 5.92 -30.02 -17.15
CA LEU A 176 6.54 -28.74 -17.53
C LEU A 176 6.51 -27.75 -16.36
N ILE A 177 5.35 -27.63 -15.70
CA ILE A 177 5.15 -26.70 -14.60
C ILE A 177 6.02 -27.06 -13.40
N ASN A 178 6.09 -28.34 -13.04
CA ASN A 178 6.93 -28.82 -11.95
C ASN A 178 8.42 -28.54 -12.26
N SER A 179 8.87 -28.87 -13.47
CA SER A 179 10.26 -28.63 -13.89
C SER A 179 10.61 -27.14 -13.86
N MET A 180 9.69 -26.26 -14.28
CA MET A 180 9.88 -24.81 -14.22
C MET A 180 10.08 -24.32 -12.79
N PHE A 181 9.24 -24.78 -11.85
CA PHE A 181 9.36 -24.36 -10.45
C PHE A 181 10.56 -24.98 -9.75
N GLU A 182 10.93 -26.22 -10.04
CA GLU A 182 12.17 -26.84 -9.55
C GLU A 182 13.40 -26.10 -10.06
N GLY A 183 13.41 -25.70 -11.33
CA GLY A 183 14.46 -24.86 -11.91
C GLY A 183 14.56 -23.51 -11.21
N ALA A 184 13.43 -22.86 -10.94
CA ALA A 184 13.40 -21.62 -10.18
C ALA A 184 13.93 -21.80 -8.75
N ARG A 185 13.51 -22.84 -8.01
CA ARG A 185 14.03 -23.13 -6.65
C ARG A 185 15.55 -23.34 -6.67
N SER A 186 16.03 -24.12 -7.63
CA SER A 186 17.46 -24.41 -7.79
C SER A 186 18.28 -23.15 -8.05
N TYR A 187 17.80 -22.28 -8.94
CA TYR A 187 18.43 -20.98 -9.22
C TYR A 187 18.48 -20.08 -7.98
N LEU A 188 17.40 -20.07 -7.20
CA LEU A 188 17.25 -19.30 -5.98
C LEU A 188 17.95 -19.92 -4.76
N LYS A 189 18.41 -21.17 -4.88
CA LYS A 189 19.07 -21.95 -3.82
C LYS A 189 18.18 -22.13 -2.57
N ILE A 190 16.90 -22.47 -2.79
CA ILE A 190 15.89 -22.71 -1.75
C ILE A 190 15.27 -24.09 -1.84
#